data_AF-A0A100VMG4-F1
#
_entry.id   AF-A0A100VMG4-F1
#
_cell.length_a   1.000
_cell.length_b   1.000
_cell.length_c   1.000
_cell.angle_alpha   90.00
_cell.angle_beta   90.00
_cell.angle_gamma   90.00
#
_symmetry.space_group_name_H-M   'P 1'
#
loop_
_entity.id
_entity.type
_entity.pdbx_description
1 polymer ?
#
loop_
_entity_poly.entity_id
_entity_poly.type
_entity_poly.pdbx_seq_one_letter_code
_entity_poly.pdbx_strand_id
1 'polypeptide(L)' 'MSTVDLNNFDEQPTEVQQAIAFYVGYTVNGVKATAQERQVHYAVLERAGLLEPIKSVVGM' A
#
# COMPACT_ATOMS: atom_id res chain seq x y z
N MET A 1 -14.24 -10.48 -1.28
CA MET A 1 -13.05 -9.60 -1.41
C MET A 1 -12.06 -10.36 -2.26
N SER A 2 -11.65 -9.78 -3.40
CA SER A 2 -10.63 -10.40 -4.24
C SER A 2 -9.28 -10.17 -3.58
N THR A 3 -8.67 -11.23 -3.08
CA THR A 3 -7.29 -11.21 -2.59
C THR A 3 -6.38 -10.84 -3.75
N VAL A 4 -5.52 -9.84 -3.55
CA VAL A 4 -4.49 -9.53 -4.55
C VAL A 4 -3.59 -10.75 -4.73
N ASP A 5 -3.49 -11.22 -5.97
CA ASP A 5 -2.54 -12.26 -6.34
C ASP A 5 -1.26 -11.58 -6.87
N LEU A 6 -0.19 -11.70 -6.09
CA LEU A 6 1.11 -11.13 -6.44
C LEU A 6 1.82 -11.94 -7.54
N ASN A 7 1.40 -13.17 -7.85
CA ASN A 7 1.94 -13.92 -8.99
C ASN A 7 1.51 -13.30 -10.34
N ASN A 8 0.38 -12.59 -10.33
CA ASN A 8 -0.18 -11.89 -11.48
C ASN A 8 -0.16 -10.37 -11.25
N PHE A 9 0.95 -9.86 -10.72
CA PHE A 9 1.10 -8.45 -10.35
C PHE A 9 0.77 -7.50 -11.52
N ASP A 10 1.25 -7.81 -12.72
CA ASP A 10 1.02 -6.98 -13.92
C ASP A 10 -0.46 -6.91 -14.35
N GLU A 11 -1.29 -7.84 -13.88
CA GLU A 11 -2.74 -7.85 -14.13
C GLU A 11 -3.54 -7.07 -13.07
N GLN A 12 -2.89 -6.63 -11.99
CA GLN A 12 -3.54 -5.82 -10.96
C GLN A 12 -3.87 -4.42 -11.51
N PRO A 13 -4.88 -3.71 -10.96
CA PRO A 13 -5.12 -2.32 -11.31
C PRO A 13 -3.85 -1.48 -11.11
N THR A 14 -3.61 -0.53 -12.01
CA THR A 14 -2.40 0.33 -11.96
C THR A 14 -2.21 1.02 -10.62
N GLU A 15 -3.30 1.44 -9.96
CA GLU A 15 -3.24 2.03 -8.61
C GLU A 15 -2.65 1.08 -7.57
N VAL A 16 -2.99 -0.22 -7.64
CA VAL A 16 -2.49 -1.27 -6.73
C VAL A 16 -1.02 -1.53 -7.02
N GLN A 17 -0.66 -1.62 -8.30
CA GLN A 17 0.74 -1.80 -8.70
C GLN A 17 1.62 -0.66 -8.19
N GLN A 18 1.20 0.60 -8.40
CA GLN A 18 1.91 1.78 -7.93
C GLN A 18 2.01 1.82 -6.41
N ALA A 19 0.95 1.46 -5.70
CA ALA A 19 0.95 1.43 -4.24
C ALA A 19 1.91 0.37 -3.67
N ILE A 20 1.99 -0.81 -4.28
CA ILE A 20 2.96 -1.85 -3.89
C ILE A 20 4.38 -1.39 -4.17
N ALA A 21 4.65 -0.83 -5.36
CA ALA A 21 5.97 -0.31 -5.72
C ALA A 21 6.40 0.81 -4.76
N PHE A 22 5.49 1.73 -4.42
CA PHE A 22 5.72 2.76 -3.43
C PHE A 22 6.04 2.15 -2.06
N TYR A 23 5.24 1.18 -1.58
CA TYR A 23 5.44 0.56 -0.27
C TYR A 23 6.81 -0.11 -0.15
N VAL A 24 7.24 -0.83 -1.19
CA VAL A 24 8.60 -1.43 -1.25
C VAL A 24 9.66 -0.33 -1.27
N GLY A 25 9.51 0.69 -2.12
CA GLY A 25 10.46 1.80 -2.21
C GLY A 25 10.61 2.56 -0.89
N TYR A 26 9.51 2.86 -0.22
CA TYR A 26 9.48 3.58 1.05
C TYR A 26 10.01 2.74 2.21
N THR A 27 9.54 1.49 2.35
CA THR A 27 9.80 0.66 3.53
C THR A 27 11.12 -0.10 3.44
N VAL A 28 11.46 -0.62 2.25
CA VAL A 28 12.66 -1.45 2.04
C VAL A 28 13.83 -0.59 1.59
N ASN A 29 13.61 0.30 0.62
CA ASN A 29 14.69 1.08 0.02
C ASN A 29 14.90 2.45 0.69
N GLY A 30 14.06 2.82 1.66
CA GLY A 30 14.19 4.08 2.40
C GLY A 30 13.96 5.34 1.56
N VAL A 31 13.21 5.23 0.46
CA VAL A 31 12.83 6.38 -0.36
C VAL A 31 12.03 7.35 0.48
N LYS A 32 12.41 8.63 0.45
CA LYS A 32 11.68 9.67 1.17
C LYS A 32 10.36 9.96 0.46
N ALA A 33 9.29 9.98 1.23
CA ALA A 33 7.96 10.38 0.80
C ALA A 33 7.34 11.26 1.88
N THR A 34 6.47 12.18 1.48
CA THR A 34 5.65 12.96 2.41
C THR A 34 4.59 12.08 3.07
N ALA A 35 4.05 12.54 4.20
CA ALA A 35 2.94 11.85 4.87
C ALA A 35 1.70 11.73 3.97
N GLN A 36 1.46 12.73 3.11
CA GLN A 36 0.32 12.74 2.19
C GLN A 36 0.48 11.70 1.07
N GLU A 37 1.65 11.62 0.45
CA GLU A 37 1.97 10.59 -0.55
C GLU A 37 1.84 9.19 0.05
N ARG A 38 2.37 8.99 1.27
CA ARG A 38 2.24 7.73 1.99
C ARG A 38 0.78 7.36 2.22
N GLN A 39 -0.04 8.30 2.69
CA GLN A 39 -1.45 8.04 2.99
C GLN A 39 -2.24 7.63 1.74
N VAL A 40 -1.97 8.23 0.58
CA VAL A 40 -2.65 7.87 -0.67
C VAL A 40 -2.36 6.42 -1.05
N HIS A 41 -1.10 6.00 -1.05
CA HIS A 41 -0.73 4.63 -1.42
C HIS A 41 -1.20 3.60 -0.38
N TYR A 42 -1.12 3.92 0.92
CA TYR A 42 -1.55 3.00 1.97
C TYR A 42 -3.07 2.76 1.93
N ALA A 43 -3.87 3.79 1.63
CA ALA A 43 -5.31 3.64 1.46
C ALA A 43 -5.68 2.68 0.32
N VAL A 44 -4.90 2.67 -0.77
CA VAL A 44 -5.08 1.71 -1.87
C VAL A 44 -4.75 0.29 -1.42
N LEU A 45 -3.65 0.10 -0.67
CA LEU A 45 -3.26 -1.21 -0.14
C LEU A 45 -4.26 -1.76 0.88
N GLU A 46 -4.82 -0.90 1.74
CA GLU A 46 -5.89 -1.26 2.69
C GLU A 46 -7.14 -1.75 1.95
N ARG A 47 -7.58 -1.03 0.91
CA ARG A 47 -8.73 -1.42 0.06
C ARG A 47 -8.48 -2.71 -0.71
N ALA A 48 -7.24 -2.93 -1.12
CA ALA A 48 -6.77 -4.15 -1.76
C ALA A 48 -6.60 -5.33 -0.77
N GLY A 49 -6.76 -5.10 0.54
CA GLY A 49 -6.60 -6.13 1.58
C GLY A 49 -5.14 -6.56 1.80
N LEU A 50 -4.17 -5.77 1.34
CA LEU A 50 -2.73 -6.02 1.49
C LEU A 50 -2.16 -5.45 2.77
N LEU A 51 -2.80 -4.42 3.33
CA LEU A 51 -2.48 -3.86 4.63
C LEU A 51 -3.71 -3.95 5.52
N GLU A 52 -3.48 -4.24 6.80
CA GLU A 52 -4.50 -4.00 7.80
C GLU A 52 -4.80 -2.50 7.85
N PRO A 53 -6.06 -2.11 8.09
CA PRO A 53 -6.38 -0.72 8.27
C PRO A 53 -5.49 -0.18 9.38
N ILE A 54 -4.83 0.95 9.15
CA ILE A 54 -4.04 1.60 10.19
C ILE A 54 -5.05 1.98 11.27
N LYS A 55 -5.27 1.10 12.25
CA LYS A 55 -6.02 1.43 13.45
C LYS A 55 -5.34 2.67 13.97
N SER A 56 -6.08 3.78 13.97
CA SER A 56 -5.68 5.01 14.63
C SER A 56 -5.07 4.60 15.96
N VAL A 57 -3.76 4.76 16.11
CA VAL A 57 -3.05 4.47 17.36
C VAL A 57 -3.37 5.64 18.29
N VAL A 58 -4.65 5.79 18.59
CA VAL A 58 -5.24 6.59 19.65
C VAL A 58 -5.85 5.54 20.58
N GLY A 59 -5.06 5.13 21.56
CA GLY A 59 -5.49 4.11 22.52
C GLY A 59 -4.35 3.33 23.17
N MET A 60 -3.41 4.03 23.83
CA MET A 60 -2.99 3.76 25.23
C MET A 60 -1.97 4.80 25.68
#